data_AF-W8Y4Q0-F1
#
_entry.id   AF-W8Y4Q0-F1
#
_cell.length_a   1.000
_cell.length_b   1.000
_cell.length_c   1.000
_cell.angle_alpha   90.00
_cell.angle_beta   90.00
_cell.angle_gamma   90.00
#
_symmetry.space_group_name_H-M   'P 1'
#
loop_
_entity.id
_entity.type
_entity.pdbx_description
1 polymer ?
#
loop_
_entity_poly.entity_id
_entity_poly.type
_entity_poly.pdbx_seq_one_letter_code
_entity_poly.pdbx_strand_id
1 'polypeptide(L)'
;MNDFTVVLIKFISCIIAFSIGLALFFPATFVQIISFSLFVTIVSYMFVDKIILNRIGNTGAIMSDFLLTYLSVWIFGNILLDNYMQIAWGSILSAIVFTLSEVIVHRFSNSHTRHNK
;
A
#
# COMPACT_ATOMS: atom_id res chain seq x y z
N MET A 1 -2.74 19.99 -4.09
CA MET A 1 -1.92 19.07 -4.90
C MET A 1 -2.81 18.50 -5.98
N ASN A 2 -2.32 18.30 -7.20
CA ASN A 2 -3.12 17.65 -8.24
C ASN A 2 -3.33 16.18 -7.85
N ASP A 3 -4.52 15.64 -8.06
CA ASP A 3 -4.87 14.25 -7.69
C ASP A 3 -3.88 13.23 -8.27
N PHE A 4 -3.36 13.53 -9.47
CA PHE A 4 -2.33 12.72 -10.14
C PHE A 4 -1.03 12.62 -9.33
N THR A 5 -0.60 13.69 -8.68
CA THR A 5 0.61 13.69 -7.83
C THR A 5 0.42 12.81 -6.60
N VAL A 6 -0.78 12.79 -6.02
CA VAL A 6 -1.10 11.96 -4.85
C VAL A 6 -1.02 10.48 -5.21
N VAL A 7 -1.61 10.09 -6.35
CA VAL A 7 -1.55 8.71 -6.86
C VAL A 7 -0.11 8.28 -7.17
N LEU A 8 0.69 9.17 -7.76
CA LEU A 8 2.10 8.87 -8.07
C LEU A 8 2.93 8.62 -6.80
N ILE A 9 2.74 9.45 -5.76
CA ILE A 9 3.42 9.29 -4.48
C ILE A 9 2.99 7.98 -3.82
N LYS A 10 1.68 7.68 -3.80
CA LYS A 10 1.16 6.37 -3.32
C LYS A 10 1.84 5.21 -4.03
N PHE A 11 1.98 5.27 -5.36
CA PHE A 11 2.62 4.21 -6.14
C PHE A 11 4.09 4.00 -5.75
N ILE A 12 4.86 5.08 -5.58
CA ILE A 12 6.26 5.01 -5.15
C ILE A 12 6.37 4.46 -3.72
N SER A 13 5.52 4.93 -2.81
CA SER A 13 5.42 4.41 -1.44
C SER A 13 5.10 2.92 -1.40
N CYS A 14 4.19 2.48 -2.28
CA CYS A 14 3.86 1.07 -2.49
C CYS A 14 5.08 0.25 -2.90
N ILE A 15 5.84 0.71 -3.91
CA ILE A 15 7.08 0.05 -4.35
C ILE A 15 8.08 -0.07 -3.20
N ILE A 16 8.27 0.98 -2.40
CA ILE A 16 9.21 0.98 -1.28
C ILE A 16 8.76 -0.02 -0.20
N ALA A 17 7.47 -0.01 0.15
CA ALA A 17 6.92 -0.91 1.16
C ALA A 17 7.02 -2.39 0.73
N PHE A 18 6.73 -2.69 -0.53
CA PHE A 18 6.90 -4.04 -1.08
C PHE A 18 8.37 -4.42 -1.24
N SER A 19 9.24 -3.48 -1.60
CA SER A 19 10.68 -3.75 -1.67
C SER A 19 11.22 -4.15 -0.30
N ILE A 20 10.85 -3.42 0.75
CA ILE A 20 11.28 -3.75 2.12
C ILE A 20 10.61 -5.04 2.60
N GLY A 21 9.29 -5.17 2.45
CA GLY A 21 8.55 -6.33 2.95
C GLY A 21 8.86 -7.63 2.23
N LEU A 22 9.02 -7.60 0.91
CA LEU A 22 9.31 -8.80 0.12
C LEU A 22 10.81 -9.10 0.08
N ALA A 23 11.69 -8.12 -0.12
CA ALA A 23 13.13 -8.41 -0.28
C ALA A 23 13.82 -8.85 1.02
N LEU A 24 13.26 -8.51 2.19
CA LEU A 24 13.79 -8.96 3.48
C LEU A 24 13.45 -10.42 3.80
N PHE A 25 12.27 -10.90 3.37
CA PHE A 25 11.75 -12.23 3.76
C PHE A 25 11.77 -13.23 2.62
N PHE A 26 11.85 -12.76 1.37
CA PHE A 26 11.83 -13.58 0.18
C PHE A 26 12.95 -13.18 -0.77
N PRO A 27 13.51 -14.12 -1.55
CA PRO A 27 14.31 -13.81 -2.71
C PRO A 27 13.41 -13.32 -3.86
N ALA A 28 12.58 -12.31 -3.59
CA ALA A 28 11.67 -11.73 -4.57
C ALA A 28 12.45 -10.95 -5.63
N THR A 29 12.12 -11.18 -6.89
CA THR A 29 12.74 -10.43 -7.99
C THR A 29 12.12 -9.04 -8.12
N PHE A 30 12.87 -8.08 -8.67
CA PHE A 30 12.36 -6.73 -8.95
C PHE A 30 11.06 -6.73 -9.78
N VAL A 31 10.94 -7.69 -10.71
CA VAL A 31 9.74 -7.85 -11.55
C VAL A 31 8.52 -8.20 -10.70
N GLN A 32 8.67 -9.06 -9.68
CA GLN A 32 7.59 -9.40 -8.76
C GLN A 32 7.19 -8.16 -7.96
N ILE A 33 8.14 -7.46 -7.33
CA ILE A 33 7.87 -6.25 -6.53
C ILE A 33 7.07 -5.22 -7.33
N ILE A 34 7.49 -4.93 -8.56
CA ILE A 34 6.81 -3.97 -9.44
C ILE A 34 5.42 -4.46 -9.82
N SER A 35 5.25 -5.74 -10.13
CA SER A 35 3.95 -6.30 -10.50
C SER A 35 2.96 -6.23 -9.32
N PHE A 36 3.45 -6.55 -8.12
CA PHE A 36 2.69 -6.44 -6.88
C PHE A 36 2.28 -5.00 -6.57
N SER A 37 3.21 -4.07 -6.64
CA SER A 37 2.92 -2.67 -6.35
C SER A 37 1.91 -2.09 -7.34
N LEU A 38 2.01 -2.47 -8.62
CA LEU A 38 1.08 -2.04 -9.67
C LEU A 38 -0.32 -2.62 -9.43
N PHE A 39 -0.41 -3.92 -9.13
CA PHE A 39 -1.68 -4.56 -8.78
C PHE A 39 -2.34 -3.91 -7.57
N VAL A 40 -1.62 -3.79 -6.46
CA VAL A 40 -2.14 -3.21 -5.21
C VAL A 40 -2.54 -1.76 -5.41
N THR A 41 -1.78 -0.98 -6.19
CA THR A 41 -2.12 0.43 -6.47
C THR A 41 -3.38 0.55 -7.31
N ILE A 42 -3.57 -0.29 -8.34
CA ILE A 42 -4.81 -0.30 -9.14
C ILE A 42 -6.00 -0.64 -8.25
N VAL A 43 -5.87 -1.70 -7.44
CA VAL A 43 -6.96 -2.17 -6.58
C VAL A 43 -7.25 -1.15 -5.47
N SER A 44 -6.23 -0.56 -4.85
CA SER A 44 -6.35 0.53 -3.87
C SER A 44 -7.07 1.73 -4.48
N TYR A 45 -6.66 2.18 -5.66
CA TYR A 45 -7.33 3.30 -6.33
C TYR A 45 -8.81 3.00 -6.65
N MET A 46 -9.12 1.78 -7.12
CA MET A 46 -10.48 1.39 -7.48
C MET A 46 -11.39 1.13 -6.29
N PHE A 47 -10.90 0.50 -5.22
CA PHE A 47 -11.70 0.12 -4.07
C PHE A 47 -11.57 1.13 -2.92
N VAL A 48 -10.34 1.52 -2.58
CA VAL A 48 -10.09 2.38 -1.43
C VAL A 48 -10.41 3.84 -1.76
N ASP A 49 -9.76 4.41 -2.77
CA ASP A 49 -9.93 5.84 -3.08
C ASP A 49 -11.32 6.15 -3.67
N LYS A 50 -11.92 5.26 -4.46
CA LYS A 50 -13.26 5.50 -5.05
C LYS A 50 -14.41 5.17 -4.10
N ILE A 51 -14.34 4.10 -3.33
CA ILE A 51 -15.47 3.62 -2.52
C ILE A 51 -15.29 4.07 -1.07
N ILE A 52 -14.15 3.75 -0.46
CA ILE A 52 -13.94 3.90 0.97
C ILE A 52 -13.68 5.34 1.36
N LEU A 53 -12.90 6.08 0.56
CA LEU A 53 -12.65 7.50 0.80
C LEU A 53 -13.96 8.30 0.80
N ASN A 54 -14.87 8.01 -0.14
CA ASN A 54 -16.17 8.69 -0.25
C ASN A 54 -17.16 8.30 0.86
N ARG A 55 -16.98 7.14 1.51
CA ARG A 55 -17.94 6.58 2.46
C ARG A 55 -17.52 6.73 3.94
N ILE A 56 -16.22 6.62 4.24
CA ILE A 56 -15.69 6.55 5.61
C ILE A 56 -14.66 7.67 5.89
N GLY A 57 -14.10 8.29 4.85
CA GLY A 57 -13.07 9.33 4.96
C GLY A 57 -11.65 8.78 5.11
N ASN A 58 -10.66 9.67 5.33
CA ASN A 58 -9.22 9.34 5.29
C ASN A 58 -8.82 8.16 6.20
N THR A 59 -9.38 8.06 7.42
CA THR A 59 -9.02 6.97 8.35
C THR A 59 -9.49 5.61 7.85
N GLY A 60 -10.68 5.55 7.22
CA GLY A 60 -11.18 4.32 6.61
C GLY A 60 -10.33 3.87 5.43
N ALA A 61 -9.85 4.82 4.63
CA ALA A 61 -8.99 4.55 3.49
C ALA A 61 -7.68 3.87 3.95
N ILE A 62 -7.01 4.47 4.93
CA ILE A 62 -5.75 3.95 5.51
C ILE A 62 -5.92 2.52 6.05
N MET A 63 -7.02 2.23 6.77
CA MET A 63 -7.27 0.90 7.32
C MET A 63 -7.55 -0.13 6.23
N SER A 64 -8.25 0.26 5.18
CA SER A 64 -8.48 -0.64 4.04
C SER A 64 -7.22 -0.87 3.23
N ASP A 65 -6.37 0.13 3.06
CA ASP A 65 -5.08 0.02 2.37
C ASP A 65 -4.15 -0.95 3.12
N PHE A 66 -4.18 -0.93 4.46
CA PHE A 66 -3.49 -1.93 5.29
C PHE A 66 -3.98 -3.35 4.99
N LEU A 67 -5.30 -3.56 5.08
CA LEU A 67 -5.93 -4.86 4.83
C LEU A 67 -5.68 -5.36 3.40
N LEU A 68 -5.77 -4.46 2.42
CA LEU A 68 -5.56 -4.77 1.01
C LEU A 68 -4.11 -5.22 0.75
N THR A 69 -3.14 -4.51 1.31
CA THR A 69 -1.72 -4.84 1.17
C THR A 69 -1.41 -6.18 1.83
N TYR A 70 -1.93 -6.38 3.05
CA TYR A 70 -1.78 -7.64 3.79
C TYR A 70 -2.38 -8.82 3.02
N LEU A 71 -3.64 -8.71 2.59
CA LEU A 71 -4.33 -9.76 1.82
C LEU A 71 -3.64 -10.03 0.48
N SER A 72 -3.13 -9.00 -0.17
CA SER A 72 -2.40 -9.16 -1.43
C SER A 72 -1.11 -9.97 -1.22
N VAL A 73 -0.28 -9.63 -0.23
CA VAL A 73 0.91 -10.44 0.07
C VAL A 73 0.52 -11.85 0.52
N TRP A 74 -0.55 -11.99 1.29
CA TRP A 74 -0.98 -13.31 1.79
C TRP A 74 -1.45 -14.22 0.65
N ILE A 75 -2.36 -13.75 -0.20
CA ILE A 75 -2.95 -14.55 -1.29
C ILE A 75 -1.87 -14.92 -2.31
N PHE A 76 -1.15 -13.93 -2.83
CA PHE A 76 -0.12 -14.21 -3.82
C PHE A 76 1.10 -14.88 -3.21
N GLY A 77 1.40 -14.62 -1.93
CA GLY A 77 2.43 -15.33 -1.19
C GLY A 77 2.14 -16.82 -1.15
N ASN A 78 0.91 -17.23 -0.85
CA ASN A 78 0.54 -18.65 -0.89
C ASN A 78 0.60 -19.27 -2.29
N ILE A 79 0.49 -18.48 -3.35
CA ILE A 79 0.56 -18.96 -4.75
C ILE A 79 2.00 -19.05 -5.24
N LEU A 80 2.85 -18.08 -4.87
CA LEU A 80 4.19 -17.89 -5.41
C LEU A 80 5.31 -18.40 -4.48
N LEU A 81 5.02 -18.60 -3.19
CA LEU A 81 6.01 -18.84 -2.14
C LEU A 81 5.56 -20.02 -1.28
N ASP A 82 6.44 -21.01 -1.06
CA ASP A 82 6.09 -22.23 -0.32
C ASP A 82 6.21 -22.08 1.22
N ASN A 83 6.78 -20.97 1.71
CA ASN A 83 7.06 -20.77 3.14
C ASN A 83 6.00 -19.92 3.84
N TYR A 84 5.03 -20.59 4.48
CA TYR A 84 3.97 -19.95 5.28
C TYR A 84 4.48 -18.90 6.28
N MET A 85 5.56 -19.21 7.01
CA MET A 85 6.07 -18.30 8.04
C MET A 85 6.66 -17.02 7.44
N GLN A 86 7.33 -17.11 6.29
CA GLN A 86 7.82 -15.92 5.59
C GLN A 86 6.67 -15.08 5.04
N ILE A 87 5.58 -15.71 4.58
CA ILE A 87 4.37 -15.01 4.09
C ILE A 87 3.68 -14.24 5.21
N ALA A 88 3.55 -14.86 6.38
CA ALA A 88 2.99 -14.19 7.55
C ALA A 88 3.82 -12.95 7.94
N TRP A 89 5.15 -13.06 8.03
CA TRP A 89 5.99 -11.92 8.42
C TRP A 89 6.12 -10.86 7.32
N GLY A 90 6.26 -11.28 6.05
CA GLY A 90 6.36 -10.37 4.91
C GLY A 90 5.09 -9.57 4.68
N SER A 91 3.92 -10.17 4.85
CA SER A 91 2.62 -9.48 4.72
C SER A 91 2.43 -8.43 5.81
N ILE A 92 2.73 -8.78 7.06
CA ILE A 92 2.64 -7.85 8.21
C ILE A 92 3.59 -6.67 8.01
N LEU A 93 4.86 -6.91 7.69
CA LEU A 93 5.83 -5.83 7.53
C LEU A 93 5.53 -4.96 6.32
N SER A 94 5.19 -5.55 5.17
CA SER A 94 4.80 -4.78 3.99
C SER A 94 3.59 -3.89 4.26
N ALA A 95 2.55 -4.43 4.93
CA ALA A 95 1.36 -3.67 5.29
C ALA A 95 1.68 -2.53 6.28
N ILE A 96 2.51 -2.78 7.29
CA ILE A 96 2.93 -1.74 8.25
C ILE A 96 3.68 -0.62 7.53
N VAL A 97 4.70 -0.94 6.72
CA VAL A 97 5.49 0.07 6.02
C VAL A 97 4.62 0.88 5.06
N PHE A 98 3.72 0.19 4.32
CA PHE A 98 2.79 0.84 3.40
C PHE A 98 1.85 1.79 4.14
N THR A 99 1.17 1.32 5.19
CA THR A 99 0.25 2.14 5.98
C THR A 99 0.95 3.32 6.66
N LEU A 100 2.20 3.16 7.11
CA LEU A 100 2.96 4.27 7.66
C LEU A 100 3.22 5.35 6.61
N SER A 101 3.56 4.94 5.38
CA SER A 101 3.73 5.87 4.26
C SER A 101 2.41 6.55 3.86
N GLU A 102 1.31 5.81 3.86
CA GLU A 102 -0.06 6.29 3.59
C GLU A 102 -0.48 7.39 4.58
N VAL A 103 -0.25 7.15 5.88
CA VAL A 103 -0.53 8.12 6.96
C VAL A 103 0.24 9.42 6.75
N ILE A 104 1.52 9.33 6.37
CA ILE A 104 2.34 10.50 6.09
C ILE A 104 1.76 11.27 4.91
N VAL A 105 1.44 10.59 3.80
CA VAL A 105 0.88 11.22 2.59
C VAL A 105 -0.44 11.92 2.88
N HIS A 106 -1.37 11.27 3.57
CA HIS A 106 -2.65 11.88 3.96
C HIS A 106 -2.47 13.09 4.88
N ARG A 107 -1.52 13.02 5.83
CA ARG A 107 -1.24 14.13 6.75
C ARG A 107 -0.62 15.33 6.03
N PHE A 108 0.27 15.10 5.06
CA PHE A 108 0.84 16.15 4.21
C PHE A 108 -0.17 16.74 3.22
N SER A 109 -1.08 15.92 2.69
CA SER A 109 -2.16 16.40 1.82
C SER A 109 -3.15 17.30 2.57
N ASN A 110 -3.52 16.93 3.81
CA ASN A 110 -4.42 17.72 4.66
C ASN A 110 -3.77 19.00 5.25
N SER A 111 -2.43 19.09 5.34
CA SER A 111 -1.80 20.31 5.85
C SER A 111 -1.88 21.47 4.86
N HIS A 112 -1.96 21.18 3.55
CA HIS A 112 -2.11 22.20 2.51
C HIS A 112 -3.50 22.82 2.42
N THR A 113 -4.54 22.21 2.98
CA THR A 113 -5.89 22.79 3.04
C THR A 113 -6.12 23.71 4.24
N ARG A 114 -5.19 23.77 5.20
CA ARG A 114 -5.31 24.67 6.37
C ARG A 114 -4.64 26.04 6.21
N HIS A 115 -3.83 26.24 5.18
CA HIS A 115 -3.10 27.51 5.01
C HIS A 115 -3.81 28.54 4.13
N ASN A 116 -5.07 28.29 3.76
CA ASN A 116 -5.88 29.18 2.94
C ASN A 116 -7.26 29.45 3.58
N LYS A 117 -7.28 29.62 4.90
CA LYS A 117 -8.43 30.13 5.63
C LYS A 117 -8.01 31.15 6.66
#